data_AF-A0A5C5YS95-F1
#
_entry.id   AF-A0A5C5YS95-F1
#
_cell.length_a   1.000
_cell.length_b   1.000
_cell.length_c   1.000
_cell.angle_alpha   90.00
_cell.angle_beta   90.00
_cell.angle_gamma   90.00
#
_symmetry.space_group_name_H-M   'P 1'
#
loop_
_entity.id
_entity.type
_entity.pdbx_description
1 polymer ?
#
loop_
_entity_poly.entity_id
_entity_poly.type
_entity_poly.pdbx_seq_one_letter_code
_entity_poly.pdbx_strand_id
1 'polypeptide(L)'
;MPPDAHGIDYSRYRNAVLSYGRPVKSDWGVMRPQDFGVIELLDQLDAALKERQQAHESAAELLLSLRPIFRDMAEEAPRTGLRRWLALRGLDRPAAPVAVWLLGRYSTSTSTKRLAELADQPMPAAFARHYARTLRRLCLWAPLDKVAVKYKVDWCVRRQAEPRRVPPFSDRLKRFSANVDQSRAASVPERSRMPLWLSAEFWFRRPGKTAQAIREVLDRIRSLVHGA
;
A
#
# COMPACT_ATOMS: atom_id res chain seq x y z
N MET A 1 -24.96 -10.67 -11.01
CA MET A 1 -23.51 -10.46 -10.93
C MET A 1 -22.90 -11.24 -12.08
N PRO A 2 -22.15 -10.61 -13.00
CA PRO A 2 -21.45 -11.39 -14.01
C PRO A 2 -20.39 -12.25 -13.28
N PRO A 3 -20.27 -13.55 -13.61
CA PRO A 3 -19.22 -14.39 -13.08
C PRO A 3 -17.84 -13.81 -13.43
N ASP A 4 -16.92 -13.85 -12.47
CA ASP A 4 -15.59 -13.23 -12.58
C ASP A 4 -14.83 -13.80 -13.79
N ALA A 5 -14.65 -12.97 -14.82
CA ALA A 5 -14.02 -13.32 -16.10
C ALA A 5 -12.52 -13.68 -16.02
N HIS A 6 -11.98 -13.89 -14.82
CA HIS A 6 -10.55 -14.09 -14.57
C HIS A 6 -10.23 -15.26 -13.63
N GLY A 7 -11.20 -16.12 -13.29
CA GLY A 7 -10.95 -17.36 -12.54
C GLY A 7 -10.53 -17.19 -11.07
N ILE A 8 -10.54 -15.96 -10.54
CA ILE A 8 -10.32 -15.70 -9.11
C ILE A 8 -11.66 -15.81 -8.40
N ASP A 9 -11.95 -17.01 -7.86
CA ASP A 9 -13.14 -17.27 -7.04
C ASP A 9 -12.90 -16.79 -5.59
N TYR A 10 -12.83 -15.46 -5.43
CA TYR A 10 -12.82 -14.84 -4.11
C TYR A 10 -14.25 -14.70 -3.59
N SER A 11 -14.78 -15.77 -3.00
CA SER A 11 -16.10 -15.72 -2.37
C SER A 11 -16.07 -14.94 -1.06
N ARG A 12 -16.60 -13.71 -1.09
CA ARG A 12 -16.92 -12.94 0.13
C ARG A 12 -17.81 -13.72 1.09
N TYR A 13 -18.66 -14.62 0.59
CA TYR A 13 -19.53 -15.45 1.41
C TYR A 13 -18.74 -16.47 2.25
N ARG A 14 -17.68 -17.08 1.70
CA ARG A 14 -16.74 -17.89 2.51
C ARG A 14 -16.06 -17.04 3.59
N ASN A 15 -15.64 -15.81 3.25
CA ASN A 15 -15.03 -14.90 4.23
C ASN A 15 -16.00 -14.37 5.29
N ALA A 16 -17.27 -14.16 4.96
CA ALA A 16 -18.30 -13.74 5.92
C ALA A 16 -18.60 -14.84 6.96
N VAL A 17 -18.69 -16.10 6.53
CA VAL A 17 -18.81 -17.27 7.43
C VAL A 17 -17.58 -17.40 8.33
N LEU A 18 -16.40 -17.09 7.78
CA LEU A 18 -15.15 -17.03 8.53
C LEU A 18 -15.13 -15.82 9.50
N SER A 19 -15.72 -14.67 9.17
CA SER A 19 -15.67 -13.43 9.98
C SER A 19 -16.19 -13.58 11.42
N TYR A 20 -17.09 -14.54 11.66
CA TYR A 20 -17.67 -14.84 12.96
C TYR A 20 -17.05 -16.06 13.66
N GLY A 21 -16.02 -16.67 13.06
CA GLY A 21 -15.32 -17.81 13.62
C GLY A 21 -14.35 -17.41 14.74
N ARG A 22 -14.24 -18.24 15.78
CA ARG A 22 -13.18 -18.09 16.79
C ARG A 22 -11.80 -18.17 16.10
N PRO A 23 -10.79 -17.43 16.58
CA PRO A 23 -9.44 -17.56 16.07
C PRO A 23 -9.01 -19.03 16.08
N VAL A 24 -8.53 -19.52 14.94
CA VAL A 24 -8.11 -20.91 14.78
C VAL A 24 -6.63 -20.98 15.10
N LYS A 25 -6.26 -21.87 16.02
CA LYS A 25 -4.86 -22.20 16.26
C LYS A 25 -4.43 -23.13 15.13
N SER A 26 -3.61 -22.63 14.21
CA SER A 26 -2.94 -23.43 13.21
C SER A 26 -1.50 -23.72 13.64
N ASP A 27 -0.76 -24.52 12.86
CA ASP A 27 0.69 -24.71 13.01
C ASP A 27 1.46 -23.38 12.96
N TRP A 28 0.78 -22.36 12.47
CA TRP A 28 1.28 -21.03 12.29
C TRP A 28 0.81 -20.10 13.45
N GLY A 29 0.18 -20.62 14.49
CA GLY A 29 -0.34 -19.83 15.61
C GLY A 29 -1.76 -19.34 15.39
N VAL A 30 -2.17 -18.31 16.13
CA VAL A 30 -3.57 -17.89 16.17
C VAL A 30 -3.91 -17.07 14.92
N MET A 31 -4.68 -17.65 14.01
CA MET A 31 -5.15 -17.02 12.78
C MET A 31 -6.60 -16.60 12.91
N ARG A 32 -6.91 -15.38 12.45
CA ARG A 32 -8.29 -15.01 12.24
C ARG A 32 -8.78 -15.69 10.97
N PRO A 33 -10.03 -16.12 10.91
CA PRO A 33 -10.58 -16.69 9.70
C PRO A 33 -10.43 -15.79 8.45
N GLN A 34 -10.50 -14.46 8.62
CA GLN A 34 -10.22 -13.46 7.58
C GLN A 34 -8.79 -13.56 7.01
N ASP A 35 -7.81 -14.02 7.80
CA ASP A 35 -6.44 -14.20 7.33
C ASP A 35 -6.33 -15.30 6.27
N PHE A 36 -7.18 -16.33 6.34
CA PHE A 36 -7.19 -17.41 5.37
C PHE A 36 -7.72 -16.94 4.01
N GLY A 37 -8.78 -16.13 4.00
CA GLY A 37 -9.28 -15.57 2.74
C GLY A 37 -8.31 -14.63 2.05
N VAL A 38 -7.51 -13.87 2.82
CA VAL A 38 -6.42 -13.07 2.25
C VAL A 38 -5.35 -13.95 1.61
N ILE A 39 -4.96 -15.03 2.29
CA ILE A 39 -3.95 -15.97 1.80
C ILE A 39 -4.45 -16.65 0.52
N GLU A 40 -5.70 -17.13 0.51
CA GLU A 40 -6.33 -17.77 -0.64
C GLU A 40 -6.43 -16.80 -1.83
N LEU A 41 -6.88 -15.56 -1.61
CA LEU A 41 -6.92 -14.52 -2.64
C LEU A 41 -5.52 -14.27 -3.23
N LEU A 42 -4.49 -14.15 -2.39
CA LEU A 42 -3.14 -13.90 -2.85
C LEU A 42 -2.55 -15.11 -3.58
N ASP A 43 -2.88 -16.34 -3.16
CA ASP A 43 -2.47 -17.56 -3.88
C ASP A 43 -3.14 -17.63 -5.27
N GLN A 44 -4.44 -17.31 -5.38
CA GLN A 44 -5.15 -17.22 -6.67
C GLN A 44 -4.59 -16.10 -7.56
N LEU A 45 -4.32 -14.93 -6.98
CA LEU A 45 -3.70 -13.82 -7.69
C LEU A 45 -2.29 -14.17 -8.18
N ASP A 46 -1.49 -14.87 -7.37
CA ASP A 46 -0.15 -15.29 -7.75
C ASP A 46 -0.17 -16.22 -8.96
N ALA A 47 -1.08 -17.21 -8.95
CA ALA A 47 -1.29 -18.10 -10.08
C ALA A 47 -1.70 -17.34 -11.35
N ALA A 48 -2.70 -16.47 -11.26
CA ALA A 48 -3.19 -15.68 -12.39
C ALA A 48 -2.12 -14.72 -12.94
N LEU A 49 -1.31 -14.10 -12.06
CA LEU A 49 -0.19 -13.24 -12.48
C LEU A 49 0.92 -14.05 -13.15
N LYS A 50 1.20 -15.27 -12.66
CA LYS A 50 2.19 -16.16 -13.26
C LYS A 50 1.78 -16.62 -14.66
N GLU A 51 0.52 -17.02 -14.84
CA GLU A 51 -0.04 -17.41 -16.14
C GLU A 51 0.06 -16.25 -17.14
N ARG A 52 -0.37 -15.05 -16.74
CA ARG A 52 -0.26 -13.85 -17.60
C ARG A 52 1.17 -13.48 -17.93
N GLN A 53 2.09 -13.62 -16.98
CA GLN A 53 3.51 -13.38 -17.23
C GLN A 53 4.08 -14.37 -18.27
N GLN A 54 3.68 -15.64 -18.22
CA GLN A 54 4.05 -16.66 -19.21
C GLN A 54 3.42 -16.39 -20.58
N ALA A 55 2.19 -15.86 -20.60
CA ALA A 55 1.51 -15.43 -21.83
C ALA A 55 1.99 -14.07 -22.36
N HIS A 56 2.93 -13.40 -21.68
CA HIS A 56 3.37 -12.03 -21.98
C HIS A 56 2.23 -10.98 -21.99
N GLU A 57 1.19 -11.23 -21.21
CA GLU A 57 0.03 -10.35 -21.10
C GLU A 57 0.18 -9.31 -19.98
N SER A 58 -0.50 -8.18 -20.15
CA SER A 58 -0.56 -7.15 -19.12
C SER A 58 -1.34 -7.64 -17.89
N ALA A 59 -0.79 -7.38 -16.69
CA ALA A 59 -1.50 -7.60 -15.43
C ALA A 59 -2.51 -6.49 -15.08
N ALA A 60 -2.55 -5.40 -15.86
CA ALA A 60 -3.31 -4.19 -15.49
C ALA A 60 -4.81 -4.44 -15.34
N GLU A 61 -5.43 -5.14 -16.30
CA GLU A 61 -6.87 -5.41 -16.29
C GLU A 61 -7.29 -6.28 -15.10
N LEU A 62 -6.51 -7.33 -14.83
CA LEU A 62 -6.70 -8.20 -13.66
C LEU A 62 -6.62 -7.41 -12.35
N LEU A 63 -5.60 -6.56 -12.19
CA LEU A 63 -5.44 -5.78 -10.97
C LEU A 63 -6.51 -4.69 -10.82
N LEU A 64 -7.03 -4.15 -11.93
CA LEU A 64 -8.10 -3.17 -11.93
C LEU A 64 -9.45 -3.80 -11.55
N SER A 65 -9.75 -5.01 -12.03
CA SER A 65 -10.98 -5.72 -11.66
C SER A 65 -11.01 -6.10 -10.19
N LEU A 66 -9.86 -6.40 -9.58
CA LEU A 66 -9.73 -6.69 -8.14
C LEU A 66 -9.73 -5.43 -7.24
N ARG A 67 -9.76 -4.22 -7.81
CA ARG A 67 -9.72 -2.97 -7.04
C ARG A 67 -10.83 -2.86 -5.95
N PRO A 68 -12.09 -3.28 -6.17
CA PRO A 68 -13.10 -3.29 -5.11
C PRO A 68 -12.72 -4.23 -3.97
N ILE A 69 -12.22 -5.42 -4.27
CA ILE A 69 -11.79 -6.41 -3.26
C ILE A 69 -10.64 -5.84 -2.42
N PHE A 70 -9.62 -5.25 -3.06
CA PHE A 70 -8.51 -4.61 -2.34
C PHE A 70 -8.94 -3.44 -1.46
N ARG A 71 -10.01 -2.73 -1.84
CA ARG A 71 -10.58 -1.64 -1.05
C ARG A 71 -11.33 -2.16 0.17
N ASP A 72 -12.09 -3.23 0.00
CA ASP A 72 -12.87 -3.78 1.10
C ASP A 72 -11.95 -4.47 2.11
N MET A 73 -10.92 -5.17 1.62
CA MET A 73 -9.81 -5.59 2.46
C MET A 73 -9.20 -4.38 3.21
N ALA A 74 -9.09 -3.21 2.53
CA ALA A 74 -8.54 -1.96 3.09
C ALA A 74 -9.25 -1.55 4.38
N GLU A 75 -10.57 -1.72 4.37
CA GLU A 75 -11.49 -1.35 5.44
C GLU A 75 -11.54 -2.42 6.55
N GLU A 76 -11.47 -3.71 6.21
CA GLU A 76 -11.58 -4.83 7.16
C GLU A 76 -10.27 -5.16 7.92
N ALA A 77 -9.13 -4.62 7.48
CA ALA A 77 -7.81 -4.73 8.12
C ALA A 77 -7.26 -6.16 8.41
N PRO A 78 -7.31 -7.14 7.48
CA PRO A 78 -6.76 -8.49 7.69
C PRO A 78 -5.22 -8.53 7.47
N ARG A 79 -4.48 -7.83 8.34
CA ARG A 79 -3.03 -7.58 8.22
C ARG A 79 -2.18 -8.84 8.41
N THR A 80 -2.67 -9.76 9.23
CA THR A 80 -1.98 -10.98 9.61
C THR A 80 -1.89 -11.93 8.42
N GLY A 81 -2.94 -12.06 7.61
CA GLY A 81 -2.95 -12.83 6.37
C GLY A 81 -1.91 -12.38 5.36
N LEU A 82 -1.84 -11.07 5.04
CA LEU A 82 -0.87 -10.54 4.06
C LEU A 82 0.58 -10.82 4.45
N ARG A 83 0.93 -10.62 5.73
CA ARG A 83 2.28 -10.87 6.23
C ARG A 83 2.62 -12.35 6.23
N ARG A 84 1.67 -13.17 6.67
CA ARG A 84 1.82 -14.62 6.68
C ARG A 84 2.03 -15.14 5.27
N TRP A 85 1.28 -14.64 4.30
CA TRP A 85 1.47 -15.01 2.92
C TRP A 85 2.91 -14.73 2.45
N LEU A 86 3.45 -13.53 2.71
CA LEU A 86 4.85 -13.20 2.37
C LEU A 86 5.86 -14.11 3.08
N ALA A 87 5.63 -14.44 4.35
CA ALA A 87 6.49 -15.33 5.12
C ALA A 87 6.44 -16.79 4.62
N LEU A 88 5.27 -17.26 4.17
CA LEU A 88 5.05 -18.63 3.71
C LEU A 88 5.50 -18.86 2.26
N ARG A 89 5.23 -17.89 1.39
CA ARG A 89 5.41 -18.04 -0.07
C ARG A 89 6.71 -17.41 -0.58
N GLY A 90 7.32 -16.54 0.20
CA GLY A 90 8.54 -15.82 -0.14
C GLY A 90 8.31 -14.51 -0.90
N LEU A 91 9.40 -13.77 -1.15
CA LEU A 91 9.38 -12.45 -1.79
C LEU A 91 9.53 -12.50 -3.31
N ASP A 92 9.82 -13.68 -3.86
CA ASP A 92 10.11 -13.91 -5.28
C ASP A 92 8.84 -14.14 -6.12
N ARG A 93 7.68 -14.08 -5.46
CA ARG A 93 6.38 -14.38 -6.02
C ARG A 93 5.81 -13.19 -6.79
N PRO A 94 5.17 -13.39 -7.96
CA PRO A 94 4.47 -12.35 -8.70
C PRO A 94 3.50 -11.50 -7.88
N ALA A 95 2.79 -12.09 -6.91
CA ALA A 95 1.85 -11.35 -6.05
C ALA A 95 2.52 -10.61 -4.86
N ALA A 96 3.81 -10.85 -4.58
CA ALA A 96 4.50 -10.23 -3.44
C ALA A 96 4.52 -8.68 -3.46
N PRO A 97 4.73 -8.00 -4.61
CA PRO A 97 4.59 -6.55 -4.70
C PRO A 97 3.20 -6.04 -4.31
N VAL A 98 2.14 -6.77 -4.67
CA VAL A 98 0.75 -6.41 -4.32
C VAL A 98 0.54 -6.57 -2.82
N ALA A 99 0.99 -7.68 -2.24
CA ALA A 99 0.92 -7.93 -0.80
C ALA A 99 1.63 -6.84 0.02
N VAL A 100 2.82 -6.39 -0.41
CA VAL A 100 3.52 -5.28 0.25
C VAL A 100 2.83 -3.94 0.05
N TRP A 101 2.35 -3.65 -1.15
CA TRP A 101 1.61 -2.41 -1.40
C TRP A 101 0.37 -2.32 -0.51
N LEU A 102 -0.37 -3.43 -0.40
CA LEU A 102 -1.49 -3.65 0.50
C LEU A 102 -1.03 -3.43 1.94
N LEU A 103 -0.03 -4.14 2.45
CA LEU A 103 0.51 -3.95 3.81
C LEU A 103 0.85 -2.50 4.13
N GLY A 104 1.43 -1.79 3.16
CA GLY A 104 1.73 -0.38 3.31
C GLY A 104 0.48 0.48 3.49
N ARG A 105 -0.63 0.17 2.81
CA ARG A 105 -1.93 0.83 3.03
C ARG A 105 -2.47 0.57 4.43
N TYR A 106 -2.24 -0.63 4.97
CA TYR A 106 -2.70 -1.04 6.31
C TYR A 106 -1.82 -0.59 7.49
N SER A 107 -0.76 0.16 7.24
CA SER A 107 0.33 0.30 8.19
C SER A 107 0.05 1.25 9.38
N THR A 108 -0.52 0.77 10.49
CA THR A 108 -0.44 1.44 11.82
C THR A 108 0.99 1.49 12.39
N SER A 109 1.20 2.28 13.45
CA SER A 109 2.50 2.42 14.15
C SER A 109 3.12 1.09 14.62
N THR A 110 2.32 0.07 14.91
CA THR A 110 2.81 -1.28 15.28
C THR A 110 3.17 -2.11 14.06
N SER A 111 2.45 -1.99 12.96
CA SER A 111 2.74 -2.68 11.69
C SER A 111 3.85 -2.03 10.86
N THR A 112 4.14 -0.74 11.06
CA THR A 112 5.30 -0.08 10.45
C THR A 112 6.62 -0.64 10.97
N LYS A 113 6.71 -1.00 12.27
CA LYS A 113 7.87 -1.70 12.84
C LYS A 113 8.16 -3.02 12.11
N ARG A 114 7.11 -3.80 11.83
CA ARG A 114 7.24 -5.10 11.17
C ARG A 114 7.47 -5.02 9.67
N LEU A 115 7.01 -3.95 9.02
CA LEU A 115 7.46 -3.63 7.66
C LEU A 115 8.95 -3.33 7.68
N ALA A 116 9.42 -2.47 8.60
CA ALA A 116 10.84 -2.12 8.72
C ALA A 116 11.77 -3.34 8.88
N GLU A 117 11.34 -4.39 9.59
CA GLU A 117 12.09 -5.66 9.74
C GLU A 117 12.41 -6.34 8.39
N LEU A 118 11.55 -6.19 7.37
CA LEU A 118 11.82 -6.75 6.04
C LEU A 118 13.03 -6.10 5.37
N ALA A 119 13.44 -4.90 5.78
CA ALA A 119 14.60 -4.21 5.21
C ALA A 119 15.91 -5.00 5.40
N ASP A 120 15.99 -5.82 6.45
CA ASP A 120 17.19 -6.60 6.75
C ASP A 120 17.28 -7.87 5.87
N GLN A 121 16.18 -8.34 5.29
CA GLN A 121 16.12 -9.55 4.45
C GLN A 121 16.62 -9.29 3.02
N PRO A 122 17.29 -10.25 2.36
CA PRO A 122 17.54 -10.17 0.92
C PRO A 122 16.20 -10.32 0.16
N MET A 123 16.04 -9.49 -0.86
CA MET A 123 14.85 -9.37 -1.69
C MET A 123 15.25 -9.30 -3.18
N PRO A 124 14.38 -9.76 -4.09
CA PRO A 124 14.56 -9.52 -5.52
C PRO A 124 14.54 -8.03 -5.86
N ALA A 125 15.28 -7.65 -6.91
CA ALA A 125 15.33 -6.25 -7.38
C ALA A 125 13.94 -5.71 -7.75
N ALA A 126 13.11 -6.50 -8.42
CA ALA A 126 11.74 -6.11 -8.78
C ALA A 126 10.91 -5.75 -7.53
N PHE A 127 10.96 -6.59 -6.50
CA PHE A 127 10.28 -6.37 -5.23
C PHE A 127 10.84 -5.17 -4.47
N ALA A 128 12.17 -5.01 -4.42
CA ALA A 128 12.85 -3.94 -3.70
C ALA A 128 12.34 -2.54 -4.13
N ARG A 129 12.01 -2.35 -5.41
CA ARG A 129 11.43 -1.09 -5.92
C ARG A 129 10.07 -0.78 -5.31
N HIS A 130 9.18 -1.77 -5.26
CA HIS A 130 7.83 -1.62 -4.68
C HIS A 130 7.89 -1.43 -3.16
N TYR A 131 8.81 -2.15 -2.51
CA TYR A 131 9.05 -2.03 -1.09
C TYR A 131 9.61 -0.65 -0.73
N ALA A 132 10.64 -0.16 -1.43
CA ALA A 132 11.21 1.17 -1.23
C ALA A 132 10.16 2.30 -1.43
N ARG A 133 9.32 2.18 -2.46
CA ARG A 133 8.19 3.11 -2.68
C ARG A 133 7.22 3.09 -1.50
N THR A 134 6.96 1.91 -0.93
CA THR A 134 6.09 1.74 0.22
C THR A 134 6.70 2.35 1.48
N LEU A 135 7.98 2.10 1.77
CA LEU A 135 8.69 2.72 2.89
C LEU A 135 8.70 4.25 2.80
N ARG A 136 8.97 4.80 1.61
CA ARG A 136 8.91 6.25 1.35
C ARG A 136 7.52 6.82 1.63
N ARG A 137 6.46 6.18 1.13
CA ARG A 137 5.07 6.60 1.39
C ARG A 137 4.77 6.66 2.88
N LEU A 138 5.34 5.75 3.67
CA LEU A 138 5.18 5.67 5.11
C LEU A 138 6.18 6.49 5.92
N CYS A 139 7.07 7.23 5.25
CA CYS A 139 8.13 8.01 5.89
C CYS A 139 9.04 7.16 6.80
N LEU A 140 9.23 5.87 6.47
CA LEU A 140 10.15 4.98 7.18
C LEU A 140 11.57 5.17 6.63
N TRP A 141 12.18 6.31 6.96
CA TRP A 141 13.46 6.75 6.39
C TRP A 141 14.62 5.82 6.74
N ALA A 142 14.82 5.49 8.01
CA ALA A 142 15.93 4.61 8.40
C ALA A 142 15.87 3.21 7.72
N PRO A 143 14.72 2.52 7.66
CA PRO A 143 14.61 1.30 6.85
C PRO A 143 14.82 1.53 5.35
N LEU A 144 14.36 2.66 4.81
CA LEU A 144 14.53 3.00 3.40
C LEU A 144 16.00 3.23 3.04
N ASP A 145 16.76 3.89 3.92
CA ASP A 145 18.19 4.12 3.75
C ASP A 145 18.96 2.79 3.75
N LYS A 146 18.61 1.87 4.68
CA LYS A 146 19.16 0.50 4.67
C LYS A 146 18.94 -0.20 3.33
N VAL A 147 17.70 -0.15 2.81
CA VAL A 147 17.36 -0.75 1.51
C VAL A 147 18.12 -0.07 0.38
N ALA A 148 18.25 1.26 0.38
CA ALA A 148 18.98 1.97 -0.66
C ALA A 148 20.48 1.66 -0.67
N VAL A 149 21.09 1.47 0.50
CA VAL A 149 22.49 1.01 0.61
C VAL A 149 22.63 -0.41 0.06
N LYS A 150 21.72 -1.32 0.43
CA LYS A 150 21.73 -2.72 -0.01
C LYS A 150 21.53 -2.87 -1.52
N TYR A 151 20.69 -2.05 -2.12
CA TYR A 151 20.35 -2.06 -3.54
C TYR A 151 20.88 -0.83 -4.30
N LYS A 152 22.09 -0.37 -3.95
CA LYS A 152 22.68 0.88 -4.47
C LYS A 152 22.75 1.00 -5.99
N VAL A 153 22.78 -0.13 -6.70
CA VAL A 153 22.84 -0.20 -8.17
C VAL A 153 21.47 0.07 -8.80
N ASP A 154 20.38 -0.19 -8.09
CA ASP A 154 19.03 0.04 -8.62
C ASP A 154 18.64 1.53 -8.47
N TRP A 155 18.67 2.24 -9.59
CA TRP A 155 18.34 3.67 -9.64
C TRP A 155 16.95 3.99 -9.09
N CYS A 156 15.97 3.09 -9.28
CA CYS A 156 14.61 3.31 -8.80
C CYS A 156 14.58 3.31 -7.28
N VAL A 157 15.29 2.37 -6.65
CA VAL A 157 15.40 2.26 -5.20
C VAL A 157 16.14 3.47 -4.63
N ARG A 158 17.31 3.81 -5.20
CA ARG A 158 18.09 4.99 -4.79
C ARG A 158 17.27 6.28 -4.85
N ARG A 159 16.53 6.49 -5.95
CA ARG A 159 15.64 7.64 -6.11
C ARG A 159 14.53 7.71 -5.07
N GLN A 160 14.10 6.58 -4.49
CA GLN A 160 13.12 6.59 -3.40
C GLN A 160 13.74 7.09 -2.09
N ALA A 161 15.01 6.80 -1.80
CA ALA A 161 15.69 7.28 -0.60
C ALA A 161 16.13 8.75 -0.68
N GLU A 162 16.31 9.28 -1.90
CA GLU A 162 16.70 10.69 -2.07
C GLU A 162 15.71 11.64 -1.38
N PRO A 163 16.20 12.49 -0.46
CA PRO A 163 15.38 13.50 0.19
C PRO A 163 14.93 14.49 -0.87
N ARG A 164 13.62 14.50 -1.17
CA ARG A 164 13.05 15.53 -2.04
C ARG A 164 12.65 16.69 -1.17
N ARG A 165 13.26 17.85 -1.42
CA ARG A 165 12.73 19.11 -0.92
C ARG A 165 11.29 19.23 -1.43
N VAL A 166 10.33 19.26 -0.50
CA VAL A 166 8.94 19.53 -0.87
C VAL A 166 8.93 20.98 -1.35
N PRO A 167 8.56 21.25 -2.61
CA PRO A 167 8.49 22.62 -3.08
C PRO A 167 7.50 23.41 -2.21
N PRO A 168 7.76 24.71 -1.97
CA PRO A 168 6.90 25.54 -1.14
C PRO A 168 5.46 25.52 -1.68
N PHE A 169 4.49 25.75 -0.80
CA PHE A 169 3.07 25.67 -1.16
C PHE A 169 2.73 26.56 -2.36
N SER A 170 3.31 27.76 -2.42
CA SER A 170 3.19 28.70 -3.55
C SER A 170 3.54 28.04 -4.90
N ASP A 171 4.62 27.28 -4.96
CA ASP A 171 5.08 26.65 -6.21
C ASP A 171 4.23 25.45 -6.58
N ARG A 172 3.74 24.71 -5.58
CA ARG A 172 2.77 23.63 -5.78
C ARG A 172 1.43 24.18 -6.29
N LEU A 173 0.97 25.29 -5.74
CA LEU A 173 -0.25 25.98 -6.16
C LEU A 173 -0.12 26.53 -7.59
N LYS A 174 1.00 27.18 -7.92
CA LYS A 174 1.31 27.65 -9.29
C LYS A 174 1.33 26.51 -10.30
N ARG A 175 1.91 25.35 -9.94
CA ARG A 175 1.89 24.16 -10.81
C ARG A 175 0.49 23.58 -10.93
N PHE A 176 -0.30 23.59 -9.87
CA PHE A 176 -1.69 23.14 -9.94
C PHE A 176 -2.51 24.06 -10.86
N SER A 177 -2.45 25.37 -10.68
CA SER A 177 -3.17 26.32 -11.55
C SER A 177 -2.71 26.21 -13.02
N ALA A 178 -1.40 26.08 -13.26
CA ALA A 178 -0.86 25.93 -14.61
C ALA A 178 -1.24 24.61 -15.29
N ASN A 179 -1.31 23.50 -14.54
CA ASN A 179 -1.51 22.17 -15.13
C ASN A 179 -2.95 21.65 -15.01
N VAL A 180 -3.76 22.19 -14.11
CA VAL A 180 -5.13 21.72 -13.83
C VAL A 180 -6.16 22.76 -14.25
N ASP A 181 -5.98 24.03 -13.87
CA ASP A 181 -6.95 25.08 -14.23
C ASP A 181 -6.81 25.50 -15.70
N GLN A 182 -5.58 25.60 -16.22
CA GLN A 182 -5.36 26.08 -17.59
C GLN A 182 -5.46 24.99 -18.66
N SER A 183 -5.42 23.70 -18.32
CA SER A 183 -5.23 22.66 -19.33
C SER A 183 -6.47 21.89 -19.77
N ARG A 184 -7.62 21.93 -19.07
CA ARG A 184 -8.86 21.21 -19.47
C ARG A 184 -10.09 21.41 -18.57
N ALA A 185 -10.22 22.54 -17.86
CA ALA A 185 -11.30 22.74 -16.88
C ALA A 185 -12.72 22.46 -17.44
N ALA A 186 -12.98 22.74 -18.72
CA ALA A 186 -14.26 22.49 -19.38
C ALA A 186 -14.54 21.01 -19.75
N SER A 187 -13.52 20.13 -19.73
CA SER A 187 -13.65 18.71 -20.09
C SER A 187 -13.58 17.77 -18.89
N VAL A 188 -13.48 18.30 -17.67
CA VAL A 188 -13.49 17.51 -16.44
C VAL A 188 -14.95 17.37 -16.00
N PRO A 189 -15.52 16.15 -15.92
CA PRO A 189 -16.86 15.97 -15.40
C PRO A 189 -16.98 16.62 -14.01
N GLU A 190 -18.08 17.35 -13.75
CA GLU A 190 -18.36 18.18 -12.56
C GLU A 190 -18.00 17.55 -11.20
N ARG A 191 -17.87 16.22 -11.14
CA ARG A 191 -17.35 15.51 -9.97
C ARG A 191 -15.83 15.40 -10.05
N SER A 192 -15.14 16.49 -9.72
CA SER A 192 -13.75 16.43 -9.28
C SER A 192 -13.62 15.46 -8.10
N ARG A 193 -13.12 14.25 -8.36
CA ARG A 193 -12.76 13.26 -7.33
C ARG A 193 -11.38 13.58 -6.76
N MET A 194 -11.23 14.73 -6.10
CA MET A 194 -10.39 14.91 -4.90
C MET A 194 -10.19 16.40 -4.57
N PRO A 195 -10.72 16.89 -3.44
CA PRO A 195 -10.14 18.03 -2.77
C PRO A 195 -8.72 17.67 -2.29
N LEU A 196 -7.77 18.57 -2.51
CA LEU A 196 -6.37 18.56 -2.01
C LEU A 196 -6.21 18.24 -0.51
N TRP A 197 -7.30 18.22 0.25
CA TRP A 197 -7.39 18.05 1.69
C TRP A 197 -7.51 16.58 2.12
N LEU A 198 -7.92 15.67 1.23
CA LEU A 198 -8.22 14.27 1.58
C LEU A 198 -7.07 13.28 1.33
N SER A 199 -5.94 13.68 0.72
CA SER A 199 -4.80 12.76 0.57
C SER A 199 -3.95 12.64 1.84
N ALA A 200 -4.20 13.46 2.85
CA ALA A 200 -3.59 13.33 4.16
C ALA A 200 -4.49 12.43 5.03
N GLU A 201 -4.23 11.12 5.02
CA GLU A 201 -4.86 10.11 5.90
C GLU A 201 -4.67 10.38 7.41
N PHE A 202 -4.12 11.54 7.81
CA PHE A 202 -3.88 11.91 9.21
C PHE A 202 -5.18 11.95 10.01
N TRP A 203 -6.29 12.37 9.40
CA TRP A 203 -7.60 12.43 10.07
C TRP A 203 -8.28 11.07 10.24
N PHE A 204 -7.92 10.07 9.43
CA PHE A 204 -8.50 8.71 9.52
C PHE A 204 -7.90 7.88 10.66
N ARG A 205 -6.78 8.32 11.22
CA ARG A 205 -6.21 7.73 12.43
C ARG A 205 -6.46 8.73 13.55
N ARG A 206 -7.06 8.29 14.66
CA ARG A 206 -7.12 9.13 15.86
C ARG A 206 -5.69 9.64 16.12
N PRO A 207 -5.43 10.96 16.06
CA PRO A 207 -4.13 11.47 16.43
C PRO A 207 -3.83 10.97 17.85
N GLY A 208 -2.57 10.60 18.11
CA GLY A 208 -2.19 10.27 19.47
C GLY A 208 -2.62 11.42 20.39
N LYS A 209 -3.34 11.13 21.48
CA LYS A 209 -3.76 12.17 22.45
C LYS A 209 -2.58 12.76 23.23
N THR A 210 -1.35 12.43 22.85
CA THR A 210 -0.14 12.93 23.50
C THR A 210 0.13 14.36 23.04
N ALA A 211 0.57 15.21 23.97
CA ALA A 211 0.91 16.60 23.67
C ALA A 211 1.95 16.72 22.54
N GLN A 212 2.86 15.75 22.42
CA GLN A 212 3.85 15.67 21.37
C GLN A 212 3.22 15.47 19.97
N ALA A 213 2.26 14.57 19.83
CA ALA A 213 1.59 14.34 18.55
C ALA A 213 0.75 15.56 18.13
N ILE A 214 0.13 16.26 19.09
CA ILE A 214 -0.58 17.51 18.85
C ILE A 214 0.41 18.59 18.36
N ARG A 215 1.56 18.75 19.02
CA ARG A 215 2.60 19.70 18.60
C ARG A 215 3.13 19.40 17.20
N GLU A 216 3.43 18.13 16.90
CA GLU A 216 3.88 17.71 15.57
C GLU A 216 2.84 18.01 14.48
N VAL A 217 1.55 17.84 14.77
CA VAL A 217 0.46 18.21 13.84
C VAL A 217 0.39 19.73 13.67
N LEU A 218 0.46 20.50 14.74
CA LEU A 218 0.41 21.96 14.70
C LEU A 218 1.63 22.58 13.99
N ASP A 219 2.85 22.09 14.25
CA ASP A 219 4.06 22.53 13.56
C ASP A 219 4.02 22.18 12.08
N ARG A 220 3.39 21.06 11.74
CA ARG A 220 3.19 20.64 10.35
C ARG A 220 2.12 21.48 9.64
N ILE A 221 1.05 21.87 10.33
CA ILE A 221 0.06 22.83 9.80
C ILE A 221 0.73 24.19 9.61
N ARG A 222 1.48 24.66 10.61
CA ARG A 222 2.22 25.93 10.55
C ARG A 222 3.20 25.96 9.37
N SER A 223 4.00 24.91 9.18
CA SER A 223 4.93 24.84 8.04
C SER A 223 4.23 24.71 6.67
N LEU A 224 3.02 24.11 6.62
CA LEU A 224 2.21 24.07 5.41
C LEU A 224 1.63 25.43 5.04
N VAL A 225 1.25 26.24 6.03
CA VAL A 225 0.63 27.56 5.84
C VAL A 225 1.68 28.65 5.57
N HIS A 226 2.77 28.66 6.33
CA HIS A 226 3.73 29.77 6.30
C HIS A 226 4.98 29.48 5.47
N GLY A 227 5.14 28.25 4.96
CA GLY A 227 6.45 27.79 4.46
C GLY A 227 7.42 27.58 5.62
N ALA A 228 8.51 26.84 5.35
CA ALA A 228 9.59 26.66 6.31
C ALA A 228 10.37 27.97 6.50
#